data_AF-A0A2H5Y622-F1
#
_entry.id   AF-A0A2H5Y622-F1
#
_cell.length_a   1.000
_cell.length_b   1.000
_cell.length_c   1.000
_cell.angle_alpha   90.00
_cell.angle_beta   90.00
_cell.angle_gamma   90.00
#
_symmetry.space_group_name_H-M   'P 1'
#
loop_
_entity.id
_entity.type
_entity.pdbx_description
1 polymer ?
#
loop_
_entity_poly.entity_id
_entity_poly.type
_entity_poly.pdbx_seq_one_letter_code
_entity_poly.pdbx_strand_id
1 'polypeptide(L)'
;MVRDRAFLGGLLFAIGFSGCLAPARRPSLTGVSSPAHPPPVPSEVPASPTPHPSPAPVVSFGEPIWIGRGGLLAARFTPDGRALILGWSVGVSRVNLPELREQWFQPMPAPLRAMEIDPHGRWAAVALENGAVARISLADGHTQTVMSLAPHAYWCGLDWSPDGERTAVQCIGPDRGDPIILIDWGAGTVREV
;
A
#
# COMPACT_ATOMS: atom_id res chain seq x y z
N MET A 1 -38.13 37.62 -9.51
CA MET A 1 -37.64 38.38 -10.67
C MET A 1 -36.40 37.63 -11.18
N VAL A 2 -36.50 37.01 -12.37
CA VAL A 2 -35.42 36.50 -13.28
C VAL A 2 -34.41 35.49 -12.64
N ARG A 3 -34.42 34.17 -12.85
CA ARG A 3 -34.39 33.26 -14.03
C ARG A 3 -33.08 33.27 -14.85
N ASP A 4 -32.50 32.08 -14.97
CA ASP A 4 -31.59 31.56 -16.02
C ASP A 4 -30.18 32.15 -16.22
N ARG A 5 -29.17 31.25 -16.21
CA ARG A 5 -28.57 30.76 -17.46
C ARG A 5 -27.70 29.51 -17.28
N ALA A 6 -28.08 28.49 -18.06
CA ALA A 6 -27.31 27.30 -18.39
C ALA A 6 -26.08 27.63 -19.23
N PHE A 7 -25.03 26.83 -19.11
CA PHE A 7 -23.95 26.73 -20.10
C PHE A 7 -23.96 25.32 -20.70
N LEU A 8 -24.36 25.25 -21.98
CA LEU A 8 -24.08 24.17 -22.92
C LEU A 8 -22.60 24.24 -23.33
N GLY A 9 -21.98 23.08 -23.53
CA GLY A 9 -20.66 22.98 -24.15
C GLY A 9 -20.27 21.53 -24.35
N GLY A 10 -20.82 20.89 -25.37
CA GLY A 10 -20.44 19.54 -25.76
C GLY A 10 -19.12 19.52 -26.54
N LEU A 11 -18.42 18.38 -26.50
CA LEU A 11 -17.55 17.99 -27.60
C LEU A 11 -17.55 16.46 -27.72
N LEU A 12 -18.14 15.99 -28.82
CA LEU A 12 -18.04 14.65 -29.36
C LEU A 12 -16.64 14.45 -29.98
N PHE A 13 -16.00 13.31 -29.74
CA PHE A 13 -14.96 12.82 -30.64
C PHE A 13 -15.19 11.35 -31.03
N ALA A 14 -15.49 11.24 -32.33
CA ALA A 14 -15.40 10.16 -33.30
C ALA A 14 -15.03 8.73 -32.85
N ILE A 15 -15.93 7.81 -33.21
CA ILE A 15 -15.74 6.36 -33.36
C ILE A 15 -14.98 6.11 -34.68
N GLY A 16 -13.82 5.45 -34.61
CA GLY A 16 -13.11 4.94 -35.78
C GLY A 16 -13.52 3.50 -36.08
N PHE A 17 -14.19 3.28 -37.22
CA PHE A 17 -14.38 1.97 -37.83
C PHE A 17 -13.42 1.80 -39.02
N SER A 18 -13.10 0.54 -39.30
CA SER A 18 -12.86 -0.04 -40.63
C SER A 18 -11.41 -0.41 -40.97
N GLY A 19 -11.24 -1.70 -41.29
CA GLY A 19 -10.00 -2.26 -41.80
C GLY A 19 -10.02 -3.79 -41.87
N CYS A 20 -11.03 -4.40 -42.49
CA CYS A 20 -10.95 -5.79 -42.96
C CYS A 20 -10.08 -5.83 -44.23
N LEU A 21 -8.92 -6.46 -44.18
CA LEU A 21 -8.13 -6.78 -45.37
C LEU A 21 -8.29 -8.27 -45.72
N ALA A 22 -8.79 -8.51 -46.92
CA ALA A 22 -8.95 -9.79 -47.58
C ALA A 22 -7.58 -10.41 -47.99
N PRO A 23 -7.52 -11.74 -48.25
CA PRO A 23 -6.26 -12.47 -48.36
C PRO A 23 -5.61 -12.34 -49.74
N ALA A 24 -4.31 -12.06 -49.77
CA ALA A 24 -3.52 -12.05 -51.01
C ALA A 24 -3.12 -13.49 -51.43
N ARG A 25 -3.36 -13.76 -52.72
CA ARG A 25 -3.13 -14.99 -53.48
C ARG A 25 -1.65 -15.41 -53.47
N ARG A 26 -1.37 -16.68 -53.18
CA ARG A 26 -0.02 -17.28 -53.27
C ARG A 26 0.44 -17.43 -54.73
N PRO A 27 1.70 -17.13 -55.07
CA PRO A 27 2.30 -17.57 -56.32
C PRO A 27 2.68 -19.07 -56.24
N SER A 28 2.36 -19.79 -57.30
CA SER A 28 2.77 -21.17 -57.52
C SER A 28 4.22 -21.20 -58.00
N LEU A 29 5.12 -21.77 -57.22
CA LEU A 29 6.48 -22.09 -57.66
C LEU A 29 6.55 -23.58 -58.00
N THR A 30 6.87 -23.83 -59.26
CA THR A 30 7.18 -25.11 -59.88
C THR A 30 8.27 -25.86 -59.14
N GLY A 31 8.02 -27.13 -58.85
CA GLY A 31 8.91 -28.03 -58.15
C GLY A 31 10.14 -28.41 -58.96
N VAL A 32 11.27 -28.52 -58.25
CA VAL A 32 12.43 -29.32 -58.64
C VAL A 32 12.52 -30.43 -57.60
N SER A 33 12.30 -31.69 -58.01
CA SER A 33 12.38 -32.83 -57.11
C SER A 33 13.84 -33.18 -56.84
N SER A 34 14.30 -32.95 -55.62
CA SER A 34 15.56 -33.49 -55.11
C SER A 34 15.37 -34.94 -54.65
N PRO A 35 16.37 -35.83 -54.83
CA PRO A 35 16.28 -37.22 -54.38
C PRO A 35 16.14 -37.29 -52.85
N ALA A 36 15.18 -38.08 -52.40
CA ALA A 36 14.81 -38.21 -50.99
C ALA A 36 15.96 -38.78 -50.16
N HIS A 37 16.46 -37.99 -49.21
CA HIS A 37 17.23 -38.51 -48.07
C HIS A 37 16.28 -39.25 -47.12
N PRO A 38 16.67 -40.39 -46.53
CA PRO A 38 15.90 -41.00 -45.46
C PRO A 38 15.79 -39.99 -44.29
N PRO A 39 14.63 -39.91 -43.62
CA PRO A 39 14.46 -39.00 -42.50
C PRO A 39 15.46 -39.34 -41.39
N PRO A 40 16.06 -38.35 -40.71
CA PRO A 40 16.91 -38.61 -39.55
C PRO A 40 16.07 -39.30 -38.46
N VAL A 41 16.60 -40.39 -37.92
CA VAL A 41 16.03 -41.06 -36.74
C VAL A 41 15.99 -40.04 -35.60
N PRO A 42 14.85 -39.80 -34.93
CA PRO A 42 14.79 -38.88 -33.81
C PRO A 42 15.73 -39.37 -32.70
N SER A 43 16.77 -38.58 -32.38
CA SER A 43 17.54 -38.80 -31.17
C SER A 43 16.61 -38.58 -29.98
N GLU A 44 16.33 -39.63 -29.21
CA GLU A 44 15.67 -39.50 -27.92
C GLU A 44 16.52 -38.57 -27.03
N VAL A 45 16.04 -37.35 -26.81
CA VAL A 45 16.63 -36.44 -25.84
C VAL A 45 16.38 -37.06 -24.46
N PRO A 46 17.43 -37.36 -23.67
CA PRO A 46 17.24 -37.86 -22.32
C PRO A 46 16.39 -36.86 -21.54
N ALA A 47 15.28 -37.32 -20.96
CA ALA A 47 14.44 -36.48 -20.12
C ALA A 47 15.31 -35.86 -19.02
N SER A 48 15.37 -34.52 -18.96
CA SER A 48 16.01 -33.83 -17.84
C SER A 48 15.34 -34.30 -16.54
N PRO A 49 16.12 -34.68 -15.51
CA PRO A 49 15.55 -35.05 -14.23
C PRO A 49 14.72 -33.86 -13.71
N THR A 50 13.46 -34.11 -13.39
CA THR A 50 12.58 -33.12 -12.78
C THR A 50 13.22 -32.67 -11.47
N PRO A 51 13.46 -31.37 -11.25
CA PRO A 51 14.00 -30.91 -9.97
C PRO A 51 13.07 -31.33 -8.84
N HIS A 52 13.61 -32.08 -7.88
CA HIS A 52 12.88 -32.45 -6.68
C HIS A 52 12.55 -31.15 -5.91
N PRO A 53 11.28 -30.90 -5.53
CA PRO A 53 10.94 -29.72 -4.75
C PRO A 53 11.70 -29.79 -3.42
N SER A 54 12.47 -28.74 -3.13
CA SER A 54 13.13 -28.60 -1.83
C SER A 54 12.06 -28.52 -0.74
N PRO A 55 12.21 -29.24 0.39
CA PRO A 55 11.23 -29.17 1.47
C PRO A 55 11.06 -27.71 1.93
N ALA A 56 9.80 -27.31 2.13
CA ALA A 56 9.48 -25.96 2.56
C ALA A 56 10.10 -25.68 3.95
N PRO A 57 10.57 -24.45 4.21
CA PRO A 57 11.05 -24.08 5.53
C PRO A 57 9.92 -24.26 6.56
N VAL A 58 10.22 -24.95 7.66
CA VAL A 58 9.29 -25.12 8.78
C VAL A 58 9.37 -23.87 9.66
N VAL A 59 8.24 -23.20 9.86
CA VAL A 59 8.14 -22.06 10.79
C VAL A 59 7.94 -22.59 12.20
N SER A 60 8.83 -22.22 13.12
CA SER A 60 8.72 -22.55 14.55
C SER A 60 8.59 -21.28 15.39
N PHE A 61 7.77 -21.33 16.43
CA PHE A 61 7.75 -20.27 17.43
C PHE A 61 9.04 -20.28 18.26
N GLY A 62 9.56 -19.09 18.57
CA GLY A 62 10.57 -18.91 19.61
C GLY A 62 9.93 -18.71 20.99
N GLU A 63 10.75 -18.42 21.99
CA GLU A 63 10.27 -18.03 23.32
C GLU A 63 9.49 -16.70 23.25
N PRO A 64 8.35 -16.58 23.95
CA PRO A 64 7.59 -15.34 23.98
C PRO A 64 8.35 -14.25 24.75
N ILE A 65 8.36 -13.03 24.20
CA ILE A 65 8.99 -11.86 24.81
C ILE A 65 7.91 -10.90 25.30
N TRP A 66 8.01 -10.50 26.57
CA TRP A 66 7.05 -9.59 27.21
C TRP A 66 7.53 -8.13 27.09
N ILE A 67 6.87 -7.36 26.23
CA ILE A 67 7.16 -5.94 25.96
C ILE A 67 5.96 -5.02 26.29
N GLY A 68 5.01 -5.52 27.07
CA GLY A 68 3.65 -4.97 27.18
C GLY A 68 3.57 -3.56 27.76
N ARG A 69 2.86 -2.67 27.05
CA ARG A 69 2.43 -1.33 27.52
C ARG A 69 0.90 -1.16 27.46
N GLY A 70 0.14 -2.24 27.58
CA GLY A 70 -1.33 -2.25 27.42
C GLY A 70 -1.76 -3.02 26.18
N GLY A 71 -2.96 -2.73 25.68
CA GLY A 71 -3.50 -3.41 24.49
C GLY A 71 -2.70 -3.05 23.24
N LEU A 72 -2.25 -4.06 22.47
CA LEU A 72 -1.62 -3.85 21.17
C LEU A 72 -2.70 -3.67 20.11
N LEU A 73 -2.76 -2.49 19.50
CA LEU A 73 -3.76 -2.09 18.51
C LEU A 73 -3.22 -2.10 17.08
N ALA A 74 -1.91 -1.94 16.90
CA ALA A 74 -1.28 -2.01 15.60
C ALA A 74 0.18 -2.49 15.70
N ALA A 75 0.67 -3.17 14.67
CA ALA A 75 2.08 -3.52 14.51
C ALA A 75 2.48 -3.37 13.03
N ARG A 76 3.65 -2.78 12.76
CA ARG A 76 4.19 -2.55 11.42
C ARG A 76 5.70 -2.76 11.42
N PHE A 77 6.24 -3.43 10.41
CA PHE A 77 7.68 -3.41 10.15
C PHE A 77 8.09 -2.06 9.58
N THR A 78 9.27 -1.57 9.97
CA THR A 78 9.90 -0.49 9.22
C THR A 78 10.25 -0.97 7.81
N PRO A 79 10.30 -0.10 6.79
CA PRO A 79 10.59 -0.51 5.41
C PRO A 79 11.93 -1.24 5.24
N ASP A 80 12.91 -0.96 6.11
CA ASP A 80 14.21 -1.65 6.14
C ASP A 80 14.19 -3.02 6.84
N GLY A 81 13.05 -3.40 7.45
CA GLY A 81 12.85 -4.65 8.18
C GLY A 81 13.63 -4.76 9.50
N ARG A 82 14.25 -3.68 9.98
CA ARG A 82 15.13 -3.71 11.17
C ARG A 82 14.41 -3.39 12.48
N ALA A 83 13.19 -2.90 12.42
CA ALA A 83 12.40 -2.56 13.60
C ALA A 83 10.91 -2.84 13.38
N LEU A 84 10.18 -2.88 14.49
CA LEU A 84 8.72 -2.81 14.52
C LEU A 84 8.29 -1.49 15.15
N ILE A 85 7.25 -0.89 14.59
CA ILE A 85 6.47 0.17 15.22
C ILE A 85 5.22 -0.48 15.81
N LEU A 86 5.04 -0.32 17.11
CA LEU A 86 3.97 -0.93 17.89
C LEU A 86 3.05 0.18 18.40
N GLY A 87 1.79 0.11 18.01
CA GLY A 87 0.73 1.00 18.45
C GLY A 87 -0.01 0.37 19.63
N TRP A 88 0.16 0.94 20.81
CA TRP A 88 -0.48 0.52 22.06
C TRP A 88 -1.73 1.36 22.34
N SER A 89 -2.58 0.92 23.25
CA SER A 89 -3.72 1.71 23.74
C SER A 89 -3.33 3.03 24.43
N VAL A 90 -2.06 3.21 24.76
CA VAL A 90 -1.51 4.37 25.50
C VAL A 90 -0.40 5.12 24.77
N GLY A 91 -0.01 4.68 23.56
CA GLY A 91 1.11 5.30 22.85
C GLY A 91 1.68 4.46 21.73
N VAL A 92 2.82 4.89 21.20
CA VAL A 92 3.55 4.19 20.14
C VAL A 92 4.96 3.90 20.61
N SER A 93 5.50 2.72 20.32
CA SER A 93 6.92 2.44 20.50
C SER A 93 7.58 1.96 19.23
N ARG A 94 8.90 2.16 19.16
CA ARG A 94 9.78 1.48 18.21
C ARG A 94 10.60 0.45 18.95
N VAL A 95 10.62 -0.77 18.43
CA VAL A 95 11.44 -1.88 18.94
C VAL A 95 12.36 -2.38 17.83
N ASN A 96 13.64 -2.62 18.14
CA ASN A 96 14.59 -3.19 17.19
C ASN A 96 14.42 -4.69 17.05
N LEU A 97 14.72 -5.19 15.86
CA LEU A 97 14.84 -6.62 15.58
C LEU A 97 16.32 -7.03 15.48
N PRO A 98 16.66 -8.28 15.84
CA PRO A 98 15.76 -9.32 16.34
C PRO A 98 15.49 -9.27 17.86
N GLU A 99 16.22 -8.47 18.63
CA GLU A 99 16.21 -8.57 20.10
C GLU A 99 14.95 -8.01 20.78
N LEU A 100 14.05 -7.39 20.02
CA LEU A 100 12.83 -6.72 20.50
C LEU A 100 13.09 -5.70 21.61
N ARG A 101 14.24 -5.02 21.57
CA ARG A 101 14.56 -3.94 22.49
C ARG A 101 13.85 -2.66 22.07
N GLU A 102 13.11 -2.08 23.00
CA GLU A 102 12.50 -0.76 22.81
C GLU A 102 13.56 0.33 22.70
N GLN A 103 13.49 1.12 21.64
CA GLN A 103 14.35 2.27 21.41
C GLN A 103 13.74 3.55 21.98
N TRP A 104 12.44 3.73 21.75
CA TRP A 104 11.68 4.85 22.28
C TRP A 104 10.21 4.47 22.44
N PHE A 105 9.54 5.19 23.33
CA PHE A 105 8.09 5.17 23.51
C PHE A 105 7.57 6.60 23.56
N GLN A 106 6.52 6.85 22.80
CA GLN A 106 5.86 8.13 22.70
C GLN A 106 4.41 7.98 23.20
N PRO A 107 4.07 8.54 24.38
CA PRO A 107 2.70 8.54 24.89
C PRO A 107 1.75 9.25 23.93
N MET A 108 0.53 8.71 23.81
CA MET A 108 -0.56 9.32 23.01
C MET A 108 -1.73 9.72 23.92
N PRO A 109 -2.43 10.83 23.63
CA PRO A 109 -3.51 11.33 24.47
C PRO A 109 -4.82 10.52 24.36
N ALA A 110 -4.90 9.59 23.42
CA ALA A 110 -6.04 8.70 23.22
C ALA A 110 -5.60 7.41 22.51
N PRO A 111 -6.40 6.33 22.57
CA PRO A 111 -6.11 5.09 21.86
C PRO A 111 -6.01 5.29 20.34
N LEU A 112 -5.16 4.48 19.70
CA LEU A 112 -5.01 4.47 18.26
C LEU A 112 -6.22 3.79 17.59
N ARG A 113 -6.66 4.35 16.47
CA ARG A 113 -7.63 3.76 15.54
C ARG A 113 -6.98 3.25 14.27
N ALA A 114 -5.91 3.90 13.82
CA ALA A 114 -5.13 3.49 12.66
C ALA A 114 -3.66 3.90 12.82
N MET A 115 -2.77 3.17 12.14
CA MET A 115 -1.34 3.48 12.07
C MET A 115 -0.73 3.00 10.76
N GLU A 116 0.14 3.82 10.18
CA GLU A 116 0.88 3.50 8.97
C GLU A 116 2.24 4.20 8.92
N ILE A 117 3.23 3.56 8.31
CA ILE A 117 4.59 4.09 8.13
C ILE A 117 4.72 4.64 6.71
N ASP A 118 5.35 5.81 6.57
CA ASP A 118 5.58 6.39 5.25
C ASP A 118 6.52 5.49 4.40
N PRO A 119 6.45 5.57 3.06
CA PRO A 119 7.25 4.73 2.17
C PRO A 119 8.76 4.85 2.38
N HIS A 120 9.23 5.96 2.96
CA HIS A 120 10.65 6.22 3.21
C HIS A 120 11.11 5.86 4.63
N GLY A 121 10.21 5.38 5.51
CA GLY A 121 10.56 4.96 6.87
C GLY A 121 11.04 6.10 7.77
N ARG A 122 10.60 7.32 7.50
CA ARG A 122 10.90 8.54 8.26
C ARG A 122 9.85 8.80 9.34
N TRP A 123 8.59 8.50 9.05
CA TRP A 123 7.43 8.87 9.86
C TRP A 123 6.44 7.72 10.00
N ALA A 124 5.74 7.67 11.13
CA ALA A 124 4.48 6.95 11.27
C ALA A 124 3.34 7.96 11.42
N ALA A 125 2.27 7.80 10.64
CA ALA A 125 1.01 8.48 10.85
C ALA A 125 0.16 7.64 11.81
N VAL A 126 -0.51 8.30 12.75
CA VAL A 126 -1.46 7.70 13.68
C VAL A 126 -2.74 8.50 13.72
N ALA A 127 -3.87 7.83 13.65
CA ALA A 127 -5.19 8.41 13.88
C ALA A 127 -5.67 7.95 15.25
N LEU A 128 -6.14 8.89 16.08
CA LEU A 128 -6.54 8.65 17.45
C LEU A 128 -8.06 8.72 17.60
N GLU A 129 -8.58 8.03 18.62
CA GLU A 129 -10.02 7.99 18.93
C GLU A 129 -10.64 9.38 19.19
N ASN A 130 -9.84 10.33 19.70
CA ASN A 130 -10.28 11.71 19.93
C ASN A 130 -10.29 12.58 18.65
N GLY A 131 -10.04 11.98 17.48
CA GLY A 131 -10.04 12.67 16.19
C GLY A 131 -8.74 13.42 15.86
N ALA A 132 -7.70 13.31 16.70
CA ALA A 132 -6.39 13.82 16.36
C ALA A 132 -5.66 12.87 15.39
N VAL A 133 -4.90 13.43 14.47
CA VAL A 133 -3.96 12.72 13.63
C VAL A 133 -2.57 13.25 13.90
N ALA A 134 -1.61 12.37 14.14
CA ALA A 134 -0.23 12.77 14.39
C ALA A 134 0.73 12.07 13.43
N ARG A 135 1.84 12.73 13.12
CA ARG A 135 3.03 12.07 12.56
C ARG A 135 4.11 11.97 13.63
N ILE A 136 4.76 10.83 13.69
CA ILE A 136 5.78 10.48 14.69
C ILE A 136 7.06 10.12 13.94
N SER A 137 8.16 10.79 14.26
CA SER A 137 9.49 10.51 13.71
C SER A 137 9.92 9.11 14.14
N LEU A 138 10.30 8.27 13.17
CA LEU A 138 10.79 6.92 13.48
C LEU A 138 12.19 6.95 14.10
N ALA A 139 12.93 8.04 13.90
CA ALA A 139 14.28 8.20 14.43
C ALA A 139 14.29 8.32 15.96
N ASP A 140 13.38 9.14 16.51
CA ASP A 140 13.44 9.59 17.91
C ASP A 140 12.07 9.71 18.61
N GLY A 141 10.97 9.45 17.91
CA GLY A 141 9.61 9.55 18.47
C GLY A 141 9.04 10.96 18.49
N HIS A 142 9.75 11.98 17.96
CA HIS A 142 9.21 13.34 17.91
C HIS A 142 7.89 13.41 17.17
N THR A 143 6.90 14.04 17.79
CA THR A 143 5.51 14.03 17.33
C THR A 143 5.07 15.42 16.86
N GLN A 144 4.34 15.44 15.75
CA GLN A 144 3.59 16.60 15.30
C GLN A 144 2.13 16.21 15.12
N THR A 145 1.21 17.01 15.67
CA THR A 145 -0.20 16.65 15.76
C THR A 145 -1.07 17.68 15.05
N VAL A 146 -2.02 17.20 14.27
CA VAL A 146 -3.19 17.93 13.77
C VAL A 146 -4.39 17.47 14.61
N MET A 147 -5.05 18.39 15.29
CA MET A 147 -6.17 18.06 16.18
C MET A 147 -7.52 18.26 15.48
N SER A 148 -8.55 17.58 16.02
CA SER A 148 -9.96 17.87 15.77
C SER A 148 -10.49 17.60 14.35
N LEU A 149 -10.01 16.55 13.69
CA LEU A 149 -10.50 16.19 12.35
C LEU A 149 -11.84 15.42 12.40
N ALA A 150 -12.03 14.56 13.39
CA ALA A 150 -13.27 13.78 13.57
C ALA A 150 -13.42 13.33 15.03
N PRO A 151 -14.03 14.13 15.92
CA PRO A 151 -14.18 13.75 17.32
C PRO A 151 -15.08 12.51 17.44
N HIS A 152 -14.64 11.50 18.22
CA HIS A 152 -15.34 10.23 18.47
C HIS A 152 -15.37 9.24 17.30
N ALA A 153 -14.25 9.10 16.59
CA ALA A 153 -14.10 8.10 15.54
C ALA A 153 -14.13 6.66 16.11
N TYR A 154 -15.02 5.83 15.58
CA TYR A 154 -15.06 4.39 15.88
C TYR A 154 -14.00 3.64 15.09
N TRP A 155 -13.76 4.07 13.85
CA TRP A 155 -12.80 3.46 12.94
C TRP A 155 -12.10 4.54 12.13
N CYS A 156 -10.83 4.33 11.78
CA CYS A 156 -10.13 5.18 10.83
C CYS A 156 -9.33 4.34 9.83
N GLY A 157 -9.14 4.89 8.64
CA GLY A 157 -8.16 4.47 7.64
C GLY A 157 -7.15 5.58 7.41
N LEU A 158 -5.93 5.17 7.08
CA LEU A 158 -4.82 6.05 6.70
C LEU A 158 -4.19 5.49 5.43
N ASP A 159 -3.70 6.39 4.57
CA ASP A 159 -2.77 6.07 3.48
C ASP A 159 -1.75 7.20 3.32
N TRP A 160 -0.50 6.85 3.03
CA TRP A 160 0.56 7.81 2.72
C TRP A 160 0.65 8.05 1.22
N SER A 161 0.88 9.30 0.84
CA SER A 161 1.32 9.58 -0.54
C SER A 161 2.67 8.90 -0.80
N PRO A 162 2.95 8.49 -2.07
CA PRO A 162 4.22 7.82 -2.40
C PRO A 162 5.49 8.62 -2.08
N ASP A 163 5.39 9.95 -2.03
CA ASP A 163 6.49 10.86 -1.63
C ASP A 163 6.64 11.02 -0.10
N GLY A 164 5.71 10.47 0.69
CA GLY A 164 5.69 10.57 2.14
C GLY A 164 5.40 11.97 2.70
N GLU A 165 4.91 12.91 1.87
CA GLU A 165 4.65 14.28 2.31
C GLU A 165 3.19 14.52 2.72
N ARG A 166 2.27 13.62 2.35
CA ARG A 166 0.84 13.74 2.63
C ARG A 166 0.27 12.46 3.20
N THR A 167 -0.79 12.63 3.98
CA THR A 167 -1.59 11.51 4.48
C THR A 167 -3.05 11.74 4.16
N ALA A 168 -3.68 10.75 3.56
CA ALA A 168 -5.13 10.68 3.45
C ALA A 168 -5.67 9.99 4.70
N VAL A 169 -6.70 10.57 5.31
CA VAL A 169 -7.34 10.05 6.51
C VAL A 169 -8.83 10.00 6.27
N GLN A 170 -9.44 8.87 6.60
CA GLN A 170 -10.88 8.81 6.72
C GLN A 170 -11.21 8.20 8.07
N CYS A 171 -12.02 8.88 8.86
CA CYS A 171 -12.58 8.31 10.08
C CYS A 171 -14.08 8.14 9.89
N ILE A 172 -14.67 7.20 10.62
CA ILE A 172 -16.13 7.00 10.65
C ILE A 172 -16.56 7.06 12.11
N GLY A 173 -17.36 8.08 12.43
CA GLY A 173 -18.01 8.28 13.71
C GLY A 173 -19.51 7.97 13.70
N PRO A 174 -20.25 8.42 14.74
CA PRO A 174 -21.70 8.31 14.77
C PRO A 174 -22.39 9.15 13.68
N ASP A 175 -21.77 10.26 13.30
CA ASP A 175 -22.26 11.19 12.29
C ASP A 175 -21.80 10.72 10.92
N ARG A 176 -22.60 9.86 10.28
CA ARG A 176 -22.29 9.34 8.92
C ARG A 176 -22.00 10.49 7.95
N GLY A 177 -21.01 10.30 7.07
CA GLY A 177 -20.66 11.27 6.03
C GLY A 177 -19.33 11.97 6.25
N ASP A 178 -18.51 11.50 7.20
CA ASP A 178 -17.16 12.00 7.43
C ASP A 178 -16.34 12.01 6.11
N PRO A 179 -15.75 13.17 5.76
CA PRO A 179 -14.99 13.33 4.53
C PRO A 179 -13.67 12.55 4.60
N ILE A 180 -13.04 12.39 3.43
CA ILE A 180 -11.62 12.08 3.41
C ILE A 180 -10.87 13.39 3.64
N ILE A 181 -9.97 13.39 4.61
CA ILE A 181 -9.07 14.51 4.90
C ILE A 181 -7.72 14.23 4.26
N LEU A 182 -7.19 15.19 3.53
CA LEU A 182 -5.80 15.20 3.10
C LEU A 182 -5.00 16.19 3.96
N ILE A 183 -3.97 15.67 4.62
CA ILE A 183 -3.01 16.44 5.40
C ILE A 183 -1.74 16.57 4.57
N ASP A 184 -1.28 17.80 4.35
CA ASP A 184 0.04 18.10 3.82
C ASP A 184 0.96 18.54 4.96
N TRP A 185 1.91 17.68 5.30
CA TRP A 185 2.74 17.88 6.47
C TRP A 185 3.90 18.85 6.26
N GLY A 186 4.30 19.09 5.00
CA GLY A 186 5.33 20.05 4.65
C GLY A 186 4.78 21.47 4.64
N ALA A 187 3.59 21.65 4.06
CA ALA A 187 2.88 22.91 4.01
C ALA A 187 2.09 23.23 5.30
N GLY A 188 1.83 22.22 6.13
CA GLY A 188 1.01 22.36 7.34
C GLY A 188 -0.46 22.64 7.02
N THR A 189 -0.97 22.10 5.92
CA THR A 189 -2.34 22.35 5.45
C THR A 189 -3.21 21.11 5.56
N VAL A 190 -4.50 21.33 5.76
CA VAL A 190 -5.52 20.28 5.89
C VAL A 190 -6.68 20.64 4.97
N ARG A 191 -7.18 19.69 4.18
CA ARG A 191 -8.37 19.88 3.35
C ARG A 191 -9.22 18.63 3.23
N GLU A 192 -10.52 18.82 3.04
CA GLU A 192 -11.46 17.77 2.66
C GLU A 192 -11.36 17.49 1.15
N VAL A 193 -11.61 16.25 0.73
CA VAL A 193 -11.68 15.81 -0.68
C VAL A 193 -12.92 15.02 -1.00
#